data_AF-A0A1S9TMX4-F1
#
_entry.id   AF-A0A1S9TMX4-F1
#
_cell.length_a   1.000
_cell.length_b   1.000
_cell.length_c   1.000
_cell.angle_alpha   90.00
_cell.angle_beta   90.00
_cell.angle_gamma   90.00
#
_symmetry.space_group_name_H-M   'P 1'
#
loop_
_entity.id
_entity.type
_entity.pdbx_description
1 polymer ?
#
loop_
_entity_poly.entity_id
_entity_poly.type
_entity_poly.pdbx_seq_one_letter_code
_entity_poly.pdbx_strand_id
1 'polypeptide(L)'
;MLIPVSLGFPIFKGDDVKFTMRLDKNLHISPDEAQFKECTRKLKEAIDSGKIPKELFSPGQLAQINAGKARIKGLTWHHHQVPGKMQLVISKVHKVNHLGGNKL
;
A
#
# COMPACT_ATOMS: atom_id res chain seq x y z
N MET A 1 -6.10 36.95 -3.51
CA MET A 1 -6.87 35.96 -2.72
C MET A 1 -6.10 34.65 -2.78
N LEU A 2 -5.71 34.12 -1.62
CA LEU A 2 -4.67 33.09 -1.49
C LEU A 2 -5.11 31.73 -2.07
N ILE A 3 -4.22 31.14 -2.87
CA ILE A 3 -4.30 29.77 -3.39
C ILE A 3 -4.08 28.80 -2.23
N PRO A 4 -4.98 27.85 -1.91
CA PRO A 4 -4.63 26.76 -1.04
C PRO A 4 -3.75 25.79 -1.83
N VAL A 5 -2.45 25.84 -1.55
CA VAL A 5 -1.46 24.85 -1.98
C VAL A 5 -1.89 23.51 -1.41
N SER A 6 -2.50 22.66 -2.23
CA SER A 6 -2.64 21.24 -1.91
C SER A 6 -1.23 20.66 -1.86
N LEU A 7 -0.70 20.41 -0.67
CA LEU A 7 0.53 19.66 -0.47
C LEU A 7 0.45 18.38 -1.32
N GLY A 8 1.29 18.30 -2.36
CA GLY A 8 1.20 17.36 -3.48
C GLY A 8 1.49 15.92 -3.11
N PHE A 9 0.65 15.32 -2.27
CA PHE A 9 0.71 13.90 -1.96
C PHE A 9 -0.16 13.13 -2.97
N PRO A 10 0.35 12.03 -3.56
CA PRO A 10 -0.43 11.22 -4.48
C PRO A 10 -1.63 10.60 -3.75
N ILE A 11 -2.83 10.84 -4.26
CA ILE A 11 -4.05 10.17 -3.82
C ILE A 11 -4.28 8.98 -4.75
N PHE A 12 -4.05 7.76 -4.25
CA PHE A 12 -4.34 6.53 -4.99
C PHE A 12 -5.82 6.16 -4.83
N LYS A 13 -6.51 5.88 -5.94
CA LYS A 13 -7.91 5.45 -6.00
C LYS A 13 -8.06 4.32 -7.03
N GLY A 14 -9.12 3.53 -6.92
CA GLY A 14 -9.43 2.46 -7.88
C GLY A 14 -8.49 1.26 -7.79
N ASP A 15 -8.22 0.63 -8.93
CA ASP A 15 -7.50 -0.66 -9.05
C ASP A 15 -6.04 -0.64 -8.54
N ASP A 16 -5.48 0.57 -8.36
CA ASP A 16 -4.16 0.81 -7.80
C ASP A 16 -4.08 0.51 -6.29
N VAL A 17 -5.21 0.50 -5.57
CA VAL A 17 -5.28 0.22 -4.13
C VAL A 17 -5.75 -1.22 -3.90
N LYS A 18 -4.90 -2.05 -3.29
CA LYS A 18 -5.22 -3.45 -2.98
C LYS A 18 -5.83 -3.64 -1.60
N PHE A 19 -5.51 -2.77 -0.65
CA PHE A 19 -6.02 -2.85 0.72
C PHE A 19 -5.96 -1.48 1.39
N THR A 20 -6.91 -1.19 2.28
CA THR A 20 -6.91 0.02 3.11
C THR A 20 -7.21 -0.36 4.55
N MET A 21 -6.47 0.21 5.49
CA MET A 21 -6.68 0.00 6.92
C MET A 21 -6.34 1.25 7.73
N ARG A 22 -6.65 1.20 9.03
CA ARG A 22 -6.18 2.17 10.01
C ARG A 22 -5.24 1.47 10.99
N LEU A 23 -4.05 2.03 11.19
CA LEU A 23 -3.13 1.65 12.26
C LEU A 23 -3.68 2.10 13.61
N ASP A 24 -3.46 1.26 14.61
CA ASP A 24 -3.73 1.62 16.01
C ASP A 24 -2.83 2.78 16.44
N LYS A 25 -3.36 3.68 17.27
CA LYS A 25 -2.68 4.92 17.69
C LYS A 25 -1.30 4.67 18.30
N ASN A 26 -1.14 3.58 19.03
CA ASN A 26 0.12 3.21 19.67
C ASN A 26 1.24 2.93 18.65
N LEU A 27 0.89 2.53 17.42
CA LEU A 27 1.84 2.27 16.35
C LEU A 27 2.14 3.51 15.50
N HIS A 28 1.42 4.63 15.66
CA HIS A 28 1.64 5.85 14.87
C HIS A 28 3.06 6.42 15.05
N ILE A 29 3.67 6.18 16.21
CA ILE A 29 5.03 6.63 16.55
C ILE A 29 6.10 5.55 16.37
N SER A 30 5.72 4.34 15.93
CA SER A 30 6.68 3.25 15.70
C SER A 30 7.41 3.43 14.37
N PRO A 31 8.61 2.85 14.20
CA PRO A 31 9.32 2.86 12.91
C PRO A 31 8.48 2.24 11.78
N ASP A 32 8.62 2.76 10.56
CA ASP A 32 7.88 2.30 9.38
C ASP A 32 7.92 0.78 9.18
N GLU A 33 9.05 0.14 9.45
CA GLU A 33 9.16 -1.31 9.32
C GLU A 33 8.20 -2.06 10.28
N ALA A 34 8.05 -1.58 11.52
CA ALA A 34 7.12 -2.15 12.49
C ALA A 34 5.67 -1.90 12.07
N GLN A 35 5.35 -0.68 11.61
CA GLN A 35 4.03 -0.35 11.07
C GLN A 35 3.67 -1.23 9.87
N PHE A 36 4.61 -1.45 8.94
CA PHE A 36 4.38 -2.27 7.76
C PHE A 36 4.25 -3.76 8.07
N LYS A 37 4.99 -4.29 9.06
CA LYS A 37 4.77 -5.66 9.55
C LYS A 37 3.35 -5.82 10.10
N GLU A 38 2.87 -4.86 10.89
CA GLU A 38 1.50 -4.89 11.38
C GLU A 38 0.49 -4.79 10.24
N CYS A 39 0.73 -3.91 9.27
CA CYS A 39 -0.15 -3.80 8.11
C CYS A 39 -0.23 -5.11 7.31
N THR A 40 0.91 -5.77 7.08
CA THR A 40 0.96 -7.09 6.43
C THR A 40 0.24 -8.15 7.25
N ARG A 41 0.37 -8.13 8.58
CA ARG A 41 -0.35 -9.04 9.48
C ARG A 41 -1.88 -8.85 9.36
N LYS A 42 -2.36 -7.61 9.35
CA LYS A 42 -3.78 -7.29 9.17
C LYS A 42 -4.31 -7.66 7.78
N LEU A 43 -3.49 -7.48 6.75
CA LEU A 43 -3.82 -7.95 5.41
C LEU A 43 -3.98 -9.49 5.38
N LYS A 44 -3.06 -10.22 6.03
CA LYS A 44 -3.15 -11.68 6.15
C LYS A 44 -4.46 -12.10 6.84
N GLU A 45 -4.80 -11.49 7.98
CA GLU A 45 -6.08 -11.75 8.67
C GLU A 45 -7.30 -11.51 7.77
N ALA A 46 -7.28 -10.44 6.97
CA ALA A 46 -8.35 -10.12 6.04
C ALA A 46 -8.47 -11.15 4.90
N ILE A 47 -7.34 -11.68 4.41
CA ILE A 47 -7.32 -12.76 3.41
C ILE A 47 -7.83 -14.07 4.03
N ASP A 48 -7.30 -14.46 5.19
CA ASP A 48 -7.66 -15.70 5.88
C ASP A 48 -9.15 -15.74 6.26
N SER A 49 -9.72 -14.59 6.60
CA SER A 49 -11.17 -14.45 6.90
C SER A 49 -12.06 -14.27 5.67
N GLY A 50 -11.48 -14.29 4.45
CA GLY A 50 -12.24 -14.13 3.19
C GLY A 50 -12.74 -12.71 2.91
N LYS A 51 -12.37 -11.71 3.73
CA LYS A 51 -12.71 -10.30 3.50
C LYS A 51 -12.00 -9.73 2.29
N ILE A 52 -10.82 -10.27 1.96
CA ILE A 52 -10.03 -9.92 0.78
C ILE A 52 -9.77 -11.20 -0.02
N PRO A 53 -10.15 -11.26 -1.31
CA PRO A 53 -9.84 -12.42 -2.14
C PRO A 53 -8.33 -12.59 -2.30
N LYS A 54 -7.81 -13.79 -2.03
CA LYS A 54 -6.40 -14.12 -2.19
C LYS A 54 -5.94 -13.99 -3.65
N GLU A 55 -6.86 -14.13 -4.59
CA GLU A 55 -6.67 -14.05 -6.04
C GLU A 55 -6.21 -12.66 -6.51
N LEU A 56 -6.36 -11.64 -5.67
CA LEU A 56 -5.79 -10.30 -5.92
C LEU A 56 -4.25 -10.27 -5.84
N PHE A 57 -3.64 -11.33 -5.33
CA PHE A 57 -2.20 -11.42 -5.10
C PHE A 57 -1.58 -12.59 -5.86
N SER A 58 -0.41 -12.36 -6.44
CA SER A 58 0.39 -13.44 -7.03
C SER A 58 0.87 -14.44 -5.95
N PRO A 59 1.20 -15.69 -6.31
CA PRO A 59 1.72 -16.67 -5.37
C PRO A 59 2.94 -16.17 -4.56
N GLY A 60 3.84 -15.41 -5.22
CA GLY A 60 5.00 -14.82 -4.56
C GLY A 60 4.61 -13.76 -3.52
N GLN A 61 3.60 -12.93 -3.81
CA GLN A 61 3.08 -11.95 -2.86
C GLN A 61 2.37 -12.63 -1.68
N LEU A 62 1.56 -13.67 -1.94
CA LEU A 62 0.93 -14.48 -0.89
C LEU A 62 1.97 -15.11 0.04
N ALA A 63 3.07 -15.63 -0.49
CA ALA A 63 4.17 -16.16 0.33
C ALA A 63 4.80 -15.08 1.22
N GLN A 64 4.99 -13.85 0.71
CA GLN A 64 5.52 -12.74 1.49
C GLN A 64 4.54 -12.24 2.57
N ILE A 65 3.24 -12.22 2.25
CA ILE A 65 2.16 -11.87 3.18
C ILE A 65 2.08 -12.90 4.31
N ASN A 66 2.10 -14.19 3.96
CA ASN A 66 2.06 -15.29 4.93
C ASN A 66 3.29 -15.32 5.84
N ALA A 67 4.45 -14.91 5.31
CA ALA A 67 5.69 -14.74 6.09
C ALA A 67 5.74 -13.44 6.90
N GLY A 68 4.69 -12.59 6.87
CA GLY A 68 4.64 -11.35 7.65
C GLY A 68 5.67 -10.29 7.22
N LYS A 69 6.10 -10.30 5.95
CA LYS A 69 7.14 -9.35 5.50
C LYS A 69 6.63 -7.91 5.51
N ALA A 70 7.46 -6.99 6.00
CA ALA A 70 7.21 -5.54 5.89
C ALA A 70 7.07 -5.07 4.43
N ARG A 71 7.82 -5.70 3.51
CA ARG A 71 7.85 -5.33 2.09
C ARG A 71 7.40 -6.51 1.23
N ILE A 72 6.45 -6.24 0.35
CA ILE A 72 5.87 -7.20 -0.59
C ILE A 72 6.30 -6.77 -1.99
N LYS A 73 6.81 -7.70 -2.81
CA LYS A 73 7.39 -7.34 -4.11
C LYS A 73 6.28 -6.81 -5.04
N GLY A 74 6.54 -5.65 -5.62
CA GLY A 74 5.60 -4.98 -6.52
C GLY A 74 4.42 -4.30 -5.82
N LEU A 75 4.40 -4.25 -4.47
CA LEU A 75 3.42 -3.51 -3.70
C LEU A 75 4.13 -2.61 -2.67
N THR A 76 3.52 -1.47 -2.35
CA THR A 76 4.07 -0.50 -1.39
C THR A 76 3.01 -0.14 -0.36
N TRP A 77 3.36 -0.18 0.93
CA TRP A 77 2.56 0.45 1.98
C TRP A 77 2.74 1.97 1.91
N HIS A 78 1.64 2.69 1.78
CA HIS A 78 1.59 4.13 1.63
C HIS A 78 0.82 4.76 2.79
N HIS A 79 1.46 5.70 3.50
CA HIS A 79 0.80 6.54 4.49
C HIS A 79 -0.11 7.55 3.79
N HIS A 80 -1.39 7.51 4.07
CA HIS A 80 -2.33 8.50 3.56
C HIS A 80 -2.20 9.81 4.37
N GLN A 81 -2.61 10.93 3.78
CA GLN A 81 -2.74 12.23 4.47
C GLN A 81 -3.63 12.18 5.73
N VAL A 82 -4.50 11.17 5.87
CA VAL A 82 -5.34 11.00 7.04
C VAL A 82 -4.52 10.21 8.06
N PRO A 83 -4.26 10.74 9.27
CA PRO A 83 -3.41 10.08 10.26
C PRO A 83 -3.83 8.63 10.53
N GLY A 84 -2.85 7.74 10.53
CA GLY A 84 -3.01 6.30 10.74
C GLY A 84 -3.66 5.55 9.58
N LYS A 85 -4.18 6.20 8.53
CA LYS A 85 -4.72 5.49 7.37
C LYS A 85 -3.58 5.00 6.48
N MET A 86 -3.55 3.69 6.25
CA MET A 86 -2.56 3.00 5.43
C MET A 86 -3.24 2.40 4.20
N GLN A 87 -2.54 2.43 3.08
CA GLN A 87 -2.97 1.80 1.84
C GLN A 87 -1.87 0.91 1.29
N LEU A 88 -2.22 -0.30 0.87
CA LEU A 88 -1.33 -1.12 0.05
C LEU A 88 -1.62 -0.80 -1.42
N VAL A 89 -0.62 -0.27 -2.12
CA VAL A 89 -0.76 0.13 -3.53
C VAL A 89 0.18 -0.64 -4.42
N ILE A 90 -0.13 -0.74 -5.72
CA ILE A 90 0.79 -1.29 -6.71
C ILE A 90 2.04 -0.38 -6.76
N SER A 91 3.23 -0.96 -6.56
CA SER A 91 4.47 -0.23 -6.78
C SER A 91 4.58 0.06 -8.27
N LYS A 92 4.83 1.32 -8.66
CA LYS A 92 5.24 1.66 -10.02
C LYS A 92 6.64 1.10 -10.29
N VAL A 93 6.75 -0.21 -10.52
CA VAL A 93 7.98 -0.84 -10.98
C VAL A 93 8.04 -0.57 -12.49
N HIS A 94 8.82 0.43 -12.90
CA HIS A 94 9.12 0.65 -14.31
C HIS A 94 9.88 -0.58 -14.86
N LYS A 95 9.14 -1.54 -15.43
CA LYS A 95 9.63 -2.58 -16.35
C LYS A 95 8.97 -2.41 -17.71
N VAL A 96 9.14 -1.22 -18.27
CA VAL A 96 8.95 -0.97 -19.69
C VAL A 96 10.13 -0.14 -20.13
N ASN A 97 10.87 -0.68 -21.12
CA ASN A 97 11.66 0.14 -22.03
C ASN A 97 10.79 1.34 -22.42
N HIS A 98 11.39 2.53 -22.40
CA HIS A 98 10.79 3.73 -22.96
C HIS A 98 10.23 3.44 -24.35
N LEU A 99 8.92 3.29 -24.48
CA LEU A 99 8.21 3.45 -25.73
C LEU A 99 6.89 4.17 -25.47
N GLY A 100 6.94 5.49 -25.65
CA GLY A 100 5.86 6.26 -26.25
C GLY A 100 4.87 6.92 -25.30
N GLY A 101 4.97 8.25 -25.20
CA GLY A 101 3.78 9.10 -25.01
C GLY A 101 3.83 10.10 -23.84
N ASN A 102 4.74 11.08 -23.90
CA ASN A 102 4.32 12.50 -23.86
C ASN A 102 5.51 13.41 -24.15
N LYS A 103 5.63 13.71 -25.45
CA LYS A 103 5.64 15.11 -25.89
C LYS A 103 4.22 15.64 -25.66
N LEU A 104 4.14 16.92 -25.27
CA LEU A 104 2.98 17.70 -24.79
C LEU A 104 2.81 17.67 -23.27
#